data_AF-A0A7C7L2J5-F1
#
_entry.id   AF-A0A7C7L2J5-F1
#
_cell.length_a   1.000
_cell.length_b   1.000
_cell.length_c   1.000
_cell.angle_alpha   90.00
_cell.angle_beta   90.00
_cell.angle_gamma   90.00
#
_symmetry.space_group_name_H-M   'P 1'
#
loop_
_entity.id
_entity.type
_entity.pdbx_description
1 polymer ?
#
loop_
_entity_poly.entity_id
_entity_poly.type
_entity_poly.pdbx_seq_one_letter_code
_entity_poly.pdbx_strand_id
1 'polypeptide(L)'
;MKLPSSNQQAHEWNSRARYGHQSLQCLISMGLVSSALMVVMCARTIAATAGGKMSSSQPLPQVKQPVVVSERVGLALTIYNQNIALVKDMRRAVVPQGEVILEFPNVARNVDFSSVEVASISAPTALRILMQQFLMQRPTPQALLEKHLGKTITIVRYAEDGSIAEKIDGKLLAVENGRPSAVKADDKVYLHPQGLVILPQ
;
A
#
# COMPACT_ATOMS: atom_id res chain seq x y z
N MET A 1 -12.72 -14.44 -32.66
CA MET A 1 -11.80 -14.86 -31.56
C MET A 1 -12.00 -13.88 -30.42
N LYS A 2 -12.61 -14.31 -29.32
CA LYS A 2 -13.13 -13.47 -28.22
C LYS A 2 -12.04 -13.33 -27.14
N LEU A 3 -11.61 -12.12 -26.82
CA LEU A 3 -10.72 -11.84 -25.68
C LEU A 3 -11.56 -11.35 -24.49
N PRO A 4 -11.29 -11.79 -23.25
CA PRO A 4 -12.07 -11.38 -22.10
C PRO A 4 -11.60 -10.02 -21.56
N SER A 5 -12.59 -9.18 -21.28
CA SER A 5 -12.49 -7.90 -20.59
C SER A 5 -11.96 -8.08 -19.16
N SER A 6 -10.89 -7.39 -18.79
CA SER A 6 -10.36 -7.44 -17.43
C SER A 6 -10.38 -6.03 -16.81
N ASN A 7 -11.26 -5.89 -15.81
CA ASN A 7 -11.78 -4.69 -15.16
C ASN A 7 -10.76 -3.92 -14.32
N GLN A 8 -10.94 -2.59 -14.27
CA GLN A 8 -10.02 -1.57 -13.74
C GLN A 8 -9.99 -1.39 -12.21
N GLN A 9 -8.84 -0.86 -11.74
CA GLN A 9 -8.70 0.34 -10.86
C GLN A 9 -8.55 0.28 -9.33
N ALA A 10 -7.34 0.66 -8.84
CA ALA A 10 -7.01 1.97 -8.20
C ALA A 10 -6.13 1.97 -6.92
N HIS A 11 -4.78 2.14 -6.97
CA HIS A 11 -3.96 2.40 -5.76
C HIS A 11 -3.51 3.85 -5.57
N GLU A 12 -3.22 4.14 -4.30
CA GLU A 12 -2.22 5.08 -3.78
C GLU A 12 -0.80 4.81 -4.34
N TRP A 13 0.01 5.85 -4.46
CA TRP A 13 1.41 5.83 -4.92
C TRP A 13 2.30 6.29 -3.78
N ASN A 14 3.55 5.87 -3.61
CA ASN A 14 4.31 6.42 -2.50
C ASN A 14 5.80 6.58 -2.85
N SER A 15 6.25 7.81 -3.20
CA SER A 15 7.68 8.11 -3.41
C SER A 15 8.36 8.81 -2.23
N ARG A 16 9.38 8.16 -1.66
CA ARG A 16 10.32 8.73 -0.68
C ARG A 16 11.42 9.54 -1.39
N ALA A 17 11.75 10.74 -0.89
CA ALA A 17 12.81 11.59 -1.44
C ALA A 17 13.79 12.11 -0.37
N ARG A 18 15.09 12.18 -0.66
CA ARG A 18 16.11 12.79 0.25
C ARG A 18 16.82 13.96 -0.41
N TYR A 19 16.82 15.09 0.29
CA TYR A 19 17.62 16.29 0.01
C TYR A 19 18.90 16.23 0.82
N GLY A 20 20.05 16.43 0.19
CA GLY A 20 21.34 16.55 0.87
C GLY A 20 21.71 18.02 1.07
N HIS A 21 22.21 18.36 2.26
CA HIS A 21 23.13 19.48 2.38
C HIS A 21 24.33 19.07 3.23
N GLN A 22 25.50 19.45 2.71
CA GLN A 22 26.81 19.26 3.30
C GLN A 22 26.90 19.97 4.66
N SER A 23 27.61 19.36 5.61
CA SER A 23 28.37 20.10 6.60
C SER A 23 29.74 19.45 6.77
N LEU A 24 30.76 20.28 6.58
CA LEU A 24 32.17 20.00 6.76
C LEU A 24 32.53 19.94 8.26
N GLN A 25 33.55 19.11 8.53
CA GLN A 25 34.51 19.15 9.64
C GLN A 25 34.04 18.83 11.08
N CYS A 26 34.65 17.81 11.68
CA CYS A 26 35.70 18.03 12.68
C CYS A 26 36.54 16.75 12.84
N LEU A 27 37.86 16.93 12.89
CA LEU A 27 38.90 15.91 12.93
C LEU A 27 39.60 16.11 14.27
N ILE A 28 39.56 15.14 15.19
CA ILE A 28 40.48 15.05 16.32
C ILE A 28 40.89 13.58 16.49
N SER A 29 42.21 13.39 16.53
CA SER A 29 42.96 12.14 16.62
C SER A 29 43.25 11.74 18.09
N MET A 30 44.10 10.70 18.25
CA MET A 30 44.68 10.09 19.48
C MET A 30 43.91 8.85 19.97
N GLY A 31 44.50 7.66 20.18
CA GLY A 31 45.91 7.23 20.19
C GLY A 31 46.03 5.70 20.24
N LEU A 32 47.27 5.23 20.12
CA LEU A 32 47.76 3.86 19.85
C LEU A 32 47.81 2.89 21.08
N VAL A 33 47.63 1.59 20.78
CA VAL A 33 48.50 0.41 21.09
C VAL A 33 48.45 -0.38 22.43
N SER A 34 48.38 -1.73 22.24
CA SER A 34 48.88 -2.91 23.03
C SER A 34 48.43 -3.13 24.47
N SER A 35 48.51 -4.32 25.08
CA SER A 35 48.59 -5.75 24.72
C SER A 35 48.84 -6.49 26.05
N ALA A 36 48.15 -7.61 26.30
CA ALA A 36 48.45 -8.67 27.30
C ALA A 36 48.42 -8.27 28.81
N LEU A 37 48.14 -9.09 29.83
CA LEU A 37 48.13 -10.55 30.01
C LEU A 37 47.43 -10.91 31.36
N MET A 38 46.87 -12.13 31.42
CA MET A 38 46.64 -13.05 32.58
C MET A 38 45.78 -12.64 33.79
N VAL A 39 44.61 -13.27 34.01
CA VAL A 39 44.37 -14.60 34.67
C VAL A 39 44.73 -14.61 36.16
N VAL A 40 43.72 -14.41 37.01
CA VAL A 40 43.58 -15.12 38.28
C VAL A 40 42.14 -15.58 38.39
N MET A 41 41.98 -16.90 38.38
CA MET A 41 40.73 -17.63 38.49
C MET A 41 40.51 -17.98 39.97
N CYS A 42 39.52 -17.37 40.62
CA CYS A 42 38.95 -17.88 41.86
C CYS A 42 37.45 -18.14 41.64
N ALA A 43 37.13 -19.39 41.34
CA ALA A 43 35.81 -19.98 41.56
C ALA A 43 35.66 -20.23 43.08
N ARG A 44 34.52 -20.10 43.78
CA ARG A 44 33.10 -20.12 43.46
C ARG A 44 32.33 -19.35 44.56
N THR A 45 31.25 -18.65 44.21
CA THR A 45 29.93 -18.82 44.87
C THR A 45 28.83 -18.18 44.02
N ILE A 46 27.69 -18.85 43.99
CA ILE A 46 26.57 -18.71 43.07
C ILE A 46 25.57 -17.69 43.63
N ALA A 47 25.13 -16.72 42.83
CA ALA A 47 23.73 -16.27 42.68
C ALA A 47 23.63 -14.87 42.03
N ALA A 48 22.54 -14.68 41.28
CA ALA A 48 22.03 -13.43 40.71
C ALA A 48 22.62 -12.96 39.36
N THR A 49 22.43 -13.78 38.33
CA THR A 49 22.16 -13.30 36.97
C THR A 49 20.71 -12.83 36.87
N ALA A 50 20.46 -11.54 36.69
CA ALA A 50 19.34 -11.00 35.89
C ALA A 50 19.36 -9.47 35.88
N GLY A 51 19.38 -8.87 34.69
CA GLY A 51 18.83 -7.51 34.54
C GLY A 51 19.65 -6.46 33.80
N GLY A 52 20.64 -6.83 32.97
CA GLY A 52 21.20 -5.90 31.99
C GLY A 52 20.19 -5.62 30.87
N LYS A 53 19.28 -4.66 31.05
CA LYS A 53 18.42 -4.16 29.98
C LYS A 53 19.23 -3.26 29.05
N MET A 54 19.91 -3.88 28.09
CA MET A 54 20.40 -3.20 26.90
C MET A 54 19.18 -2.86 26.03
N SER A 55 18.59 -1.69 26.31
CA SER A 55 17.51 -1.13 25.51
C SER A 55 18.14 -0.54 24.24
N SER A 56 18.31 -1.38 23.21
CA SER A 56 18.43 -0.90 21.85
C SER A 56 17.02 -0.59 21.35
N SER A 57 16.46 0.55 21.75
CA SER A 57 15.29 1.10 21.07
C SER A 57 15.76 1.63 19.71
N GLN A 58 15.81 0.74 18.71
CA GLN A 58 15.79 1.20 17.33
C GLN A 58 14.50 2.00 17.14
N PRO A 59 14.56 3.30 16.77
CA PRO A 59 13.37 4.05 16.48
C PRO A 59 12.62 3.34 15.33
N LEU A 60 11.34 3.03 15.54
CA LEU A 60 10.50 2.60 14.44
C LEU A 60 10.55 3.68 13.35
N PRO A 61 10.74 3.32 12.06
CA PRO A 61 10.68 4.29 10.98
C PRO A 61 9.32 4.98 11.02
N GLN A 62 9.32 6.25 11.43
CA GLN A 62 8.14 7.10 11.46
C GLN A 62 7.62 7.23 10.03
N VAL A 63 6.51 6.57 9.71
CA VAL A 63 5.85 6.70 8.41
C VAL A 63 5.21 8.07 8.37
N LYS A 64 5.92 9.03 7.77
CA LYS A 64 5.38 10.35 7.42
C LYS A 64 4.13 10.12 6.56
N GLN A 65 3.00 10.73 6.94
CA GLN A 65 1.75 10.60 6.18
C GLN A 65 1.98 10.97 4.71
N PRO A 66 1.35 10.24 3.78
CA PRO A 66 1.53 10.50 2.37
C PRO A 66 0.93 11.85 1.98
N VAL A 67 1.60 12.54 1.06
CA VAL A 67 1.12 13.79 0.46
C VAL A 67 0.43 13.45 -0.84
N VAL A 68 -0.88 13.61 -0.86
CA VAL A 68 -1.70 13.38 -2.06
C VAL A 68 -1.53 14.54 -3.04
N VAL A 69 -1.06 14.21 -4.24
CA VAL A 69 -0.83 15.14 -5.35
C VAL A 69 -1.96 15.02 -6.36
N SER A 70 -3.09 15.66 -6.06
CA SER A 70 -4.31 15.62 -6.89
C SER A 70 -4.52 16.85 -7.77
N GLU A 71 -3.93 18.01 -7.43
CA GLU A 71 -4.14 19.27 -8.15
C GLU A 71 -3.41 19.25 -9.50
N ARG A 72 -4.14 18.96 -10.58
CA ARG A 72 -3.61 19.01 -11.95
C ARG A 72 -3.66 20.44 -12.47
N VAL A 73 -2.50 20.95 -12.89
CA VAL A 73 -2.32 22.30 -13.43
C VAL A 73 -2.07 22.31 -14.94
N GLY A 74 -1.77 21.16 -15.54
CA GLY A 74 -1.63 21.06 -16.99
C GLY A 74 -1.62 19.62 -17.50
N LEU A 75 -2.03 19.45 -18.75
CA LEU A 75 -2.01 18.17 -19.45
C LEU A 75 -1.62 18.42 -20.90
N ALA A 76 -0.58 17.73 -21.38
CA ALA A 76 -0.22 17.72 -22.79
C ALA A 76 -0.15 16.30 -23.32
N LEU A 77 -0.60 16.10 -24.55
CA LEU A 77 -0.69 14.81 -25.22
C LEU A 77 -0.02 14.91 -26.60
N THR A 78 0.94 14.04 -26.87
CA THR A 78 1.51 13.85 -28.20
C THR A 78 1.19 12.45 -28.66
N ILE A 79 0.42 12.32 -29.74
CA ILE A 79 0.01 11.04 -30.29
C ILE A 79 1.01 10.62 -31.36
N TYR A 80 1.54 9.41 -31.24
CA TYR A 80 2.37 8.79 -32.28
C TYR A 80 1.53 7.80 -33.09
N ASN A 81 2.10 7.34 -34.21
CA ASN A 81 1.57 6.15 -34.87
C ASN A 81 1.72 4.94 -33.91
N GLN A 82 0.97 3.85 -34.14
CA GLN A 82 1.03 2.61 -33.34
C GLN A 82 0.28 2.63 -31.99
N ASN A 83 -0.76 3.46 -31.85
CA ASN A 83 -1.61 3.51 -30.65
C ASN A 83 -0.87 3.84 -29.34
N ILE A 84 0.29 4.49 -29.44
CA ILE A 84 1.02 5.02 -28.29
C ILE A 84 0.92 6.55 -28.28
N ALA A 85 0.89 7.13 -27.08
CA ALA A 85 0.91 8.57 -26.90
C ALA A 85 1.80 8.92 -25.72
N LEU A 86 2.57 10.00 -25.85
CA LEU A 86 3.30 10.61 -24.76
C LEU A 86 2.35 11.54 -24.01
N VAL A 87 2.20 11.30 -22.71
CA VAL A 87 1.38 12.11 -21.81
C VAL A 87 2.30 12.87 -20.87
N LYS A 88 2.15 14.20 -20.80
CA LYS A 88 2.77 15.04 -19.78
C LYS A 88 1.67 15.54 -18.82
N ASP A 89 1.60 14.94 -17.63
CA ASP A 89 0.69 15.37 -16.55
C ASP A 89 1.47 16.27 -15.58
N MET A 90 1.06 17.54 -15.47
CA MET A 90 1.68 18.52 -14.58
C MET A 90 0.77 18.76 -13.38
N ARG A 91 1.30 18.52 -12.18
CA ARG A 91 0.57 18.68 -10.92
C ARG A 91 1.30 19.60 -9.96
N ARG A 92 0.53 20.25 -9.10
CA ARG A 92 1.03 21.09 -8.02
C ARG A 92 0.89 20.34 -6.69
N ALA A 93 1.94 20.40 -5.88
CA ALA A 93 1.92 19.89 -4.51
C ALA A 93 2.93 20.65 -3.64
N VAL A 94 2.60 20.76 -2.36
CA VAL A 94 3.53 21.25 -1.34
C VAL A 94 4.25 20.05 -0.75
N VAL A 95 5.52 19.88 -1.12
CA VAL A 95 6.35 18.77 -0.67
C VAL A 95 7.16 19.21 0.55
N PRO A 96 6.93 18.65 1.74
CA PRO A 96 7.70 19.00 2.93
C PRO A 96 9.14 18.50 2.81
N GLN A 97 10.06 19.14 3.52
CA GLN A 97 11.46 18.71 3.54
C GLN A 97 11.64 17.31 4.14
N GLY A 98 12.65 16.59 3.64
CA GLY A 98 13.00 15.24 4.07
C GLY A 98 12.25 14.13 3.33
N GLU A 99 12.31 12.94 3.90
CA GLU A 99 11.69 11.74 3.33
C GLU A 99 10.18 11.76 3.55
N VAL A 100 9.47 12.17 2.51
CA VAL A 100 8.01 12.16 2.45
C VAL A 100 7.59 11.20 1.37
N ILE A 101 6.41 10.65 1.53
CA ILE A 101 5.85 9.78 0.54
C ILE A 101 4.77 10.52 -0.25
N LEU A 102 4.86 10.54 -1.58
CA LEU A 102 3.93 11.28 -2.45
C LEU A 102 2.95 10.32 -3.10
N GLU A 103 1.68 10.71 -3.25
CA GLU A 103 0.58 9.91 -3.81
C GLU A 103 -0.01 10.55 -5.08
N PHE A 104 0.10 9.92 -6.25
CA PHE A 104 -0.54 10.34 -7.49
C PHE A 104 -1.82 9.50 -7.76
N PRO A 105 -3.00 9.97 -7.35
CA PRO A 105 -4.24 9.33 -7.75
C PRO A 105 -4.53 9.54 -9.24
N ASN A 106 -5.43 8.72 -9.80
CA ASN A 106 -5.98 8.88 -11.15
C ASN A 106 -4.94 8.84 -12.28
N VAL A 107 -3.92 7.99 -12.15
CA VAL A 107 -2.99 7.66 -13.23
C VAL A 107 -3.66 6.69 -14.21
N ALA A 108 -3.37 6.83 -15.49
CA ALA A 108 -3.95 5.96 -16.53
C ALA A 108 -3.63 4.49 -16.25
N ARG A 109 -4.62 3.62 -16.42
CA ARG A 109 -4.45 2.19 -16.15
C ARG A 109 -3.50 1.50 -17.12
N ASN A 110 -3.50 1.94 -18.37
CA ASN A 110 -2.71 1.33 -19.45
C ASN A 110 -1.35 2.01 -19.65
N VAL A 111 -0.84 2.69 -18.62
CA VAL A 111 0.50 3.30 -18.68
C VAL A 111 1.57 2.20 -18.59
N ASP A 112 2.65 2.35 -19.35
CA ASP A 112 3.83 1.52 -19.19
C ASP A 112 4.67 2.06 -18.03
N PHE A 113 4.79 1.28 -16.94
CA PHE A 113 5.50 1.71 -15.72
C PHE A 113 6.98 1.97 -15.94
N SER A 114 7.59 1.33 -16.93
CA SER A 114 9.00 1.55 -17.25
C SER A 114 9.24 2.91 -17.90
N SER A 115 8.19 3.54 -18.43
CA SER A 115 8.24 4.85 -19.09
C SER A 115 7.90 6.03 -18.17
N VAL A 116 7.44 5.78 -16.94
CA VAL A 116 6.99 6.84 -16.02
C VAL A 116 8.18 7.49 -15.33
N GLU A 117 8.40 8.76 -15.66
CA GLU A 117 9.37 9.62 -14.99
C GLU A 117 8.65 10.73 -14.22
N VAL A 118 9.07 10.96 -12.98
CA VAL A 118 8.57 12.04 -12.13
C VAL A 118 9.73 13.02 -11.91
N ALA A 119 9.50 14.30 -12.20
CA ALA A 119 10.50 15.34 -12.03
C ALA A 119 9.86 16.62 -11.48
N SER A 120 10.66 17.38 -10.72
CA SER A 120 10.26 18.71 -10.27
C SER A 120 10.58 19.75 -11.34
N ILE A 121 9.57 20.51 -11.77
CA ILE A 121 9.73 21.59 -12.75
C ILE A 121 10.32 22.85 -12.09
N SER A 122 9.90 23.16 -10.86
CA SER A 122 10.33 24.37 -10.14
C SER A 122 11.70 24.23 -9.50
N ALA A 123 12.12 23.01 -9.15
CA ALA A 123 13.38 22.75 -8.48
C ALA A 123 13.94 21.37 -8.88
N PRO A 124 14.60 21.24 -10.06
CA PRO A 124 14.97 19.94 -10.64
C PRO A 124 15.99 19.14 -9.82
N THR A 125 16.95 19.81 -9.19
CA THR A 125 18.00 19.17 -8.35
C THR A 125 17.52 18.83 -6.93
N ALA A 126 16.29 19.24 -6.63
CA ALA A 126 15.74 19.32 -5.29
C ALA A 126 14.96 18.05 -4.92
N LEU A 127 14.28 17.47 -5.91
CA LEU A 127 13.49 16.26 -5.74
C LEU A 127 14.29 15.06 -6.24
N ARG A 128 14.68 14.16 -5.32
CA ARG A 128 15.32 12.90 -5.66
C ARG A 128 14.40 11.74 -5.34
N ILE A 129 14.04 10.94 -6.33
CA ILE A 129 13.20 9.75 -6.13
C ILE A 129 14.05 8.61 -5.59
N LEU A 130 13.62 8.02 -4.47
CA LEU A 130 14.27 6.84 -3.89
C LEU A 130 13.63 5.55 -4.41
N MET A 131 12.31 5.52 -4.47
CA MET A 131 11.54 4.37 -4.93
C MET A 131 10.26 4.86 -5.58
N GLN A 132 9.90 4.20 -6.68
CA GLN A 132 8.62 4.36 -7.36
C GLN A 132 7.92 3.01 -7.33
N GLN A 133 6.74 2.96 -6.73
CA GLN A 133 5.88 1.78 -6.75
C GLN A 133 4.64 2.12 -7.54
N PHE A 134 4.39 1.37 -8.61
CA PHE A 134 3.12 1.45 -9.29
C PHE A 134 2.22 0.33 -8.80
N LEU A 135 1.06 0.72 -8.33
CA LEU A 135 0.15 -0.22 -7.76
C LEU A 135 -1.18 -0.20 -8.60
N MET A 136 -1.75 -1.38 -8.94
CA MET A 136 -3.08 -1.59 -9.61
C MET A 136 -4.24 -2.20 -8.75
N GLN A 137 -5.19 -1.43 -8.13
CA GLN A 137 -6.06 -2.00 -7.08
C GLN A 137 -7.28 -2.52 -7.78
N ARG A 138 -7.21 -3.60 -8.53
CA ARG A 138 -8.48 -4.18 -8.98
C ARG A 138 -9.28 -4.58 -7.72
N PRO A 139 -10.53 -4.09 -7.52
CA PRO A 139 -11.32 -4.59 -6.42
C PRO A 139 -11.57 -6.08 -6.65
N THR A 140 -11.07 -6.92 -5.74
CA THR A 140 -11.33 -8.36 -5.76
C THR A 140 -12.72 -8.62 -5.16
N PRO A 141 -13.43 -9.69 -5.55
CA PRO A 141 -14.70 -10.05 -4.91
C PRO A 141 -14.60 -10.14 -3.39
N GLN A 142 -13.46 -10.62 -2.90
CA GLN A 142 -13.14 -10.66 -1.48
C GLN A 142 -13.08 -9.26 -0.86
N ALA A 143 -12.28 -8.34 -1.42
CA ALA A 143 -12.19 -6.97 -0.89
C ALA A 143 -13.53 -6.23 -0.95
N LEU A 144 -14.34 -6.48 -1.98
CA LEU A 144 -15.69 -5.94 -2.09
C LEU A 144 -16.59 -6.46 -0.96
N LEU A 145 -16.59 -7.76 -0.70
CA LEU A 145 -17.38 -8.36 0.37
C LEU A 145 -16.88 -7.92 1.76
N GLU A 146 -15.57 -7.82 1.96
CA GLU A 146 -14.96 -7.35 3.21
C GLU A 146 -15.40 -5.91 3.55
N LYS A 147 -15.47 -5.02 2.55
CA LYS A 147 -16.04 -3.66 2.71
C LYS A 147 -17.52 -3.66 3.09
N HIS A 148 -18.21 -4.77 2.87
CA HIS A 148 -19.62 -4.98 3.20
C HIS A 148 -19.84 -5.87 4.42
N LEU A 149 -18.79 -6.19 5.19
CA LEU A 149 -18.97 -6.83 6.49
C LEU A 149 -19.87 -5.98 7.39
N GLY A 150 -20.88 -6.63 7.96
CA GLY A 150 -21.90 -5.99 8.77
C GLY A 150 -22.96 -5.20 7.99
N LYS A 151 -22.89 -5.14 6.66
CA LYS A 151 -23.93 -4.54 5.82
C LYS A 151 -24.91 -5.60 5.31
N THR A 152 -26.12 -5.16 4.97
CA THR A 152 -27.12 -6.02 4.32
C THR A 152 -26.70 -6.30 2.89
N ILE A 153 -26.67 -7.58 2.52
CA ILE A 153 -26.46 -8.07 1.17
C ILE A 153 -27.67 -8.89 0.74
N THR A 154 -27.85 -9.03 -0.57
CA THR A 154 -28.91 -9.86 -1.14
C THR A 154 -28.29 -11.09 -1.78
N ILE A 155 -28.86 -12.27 -1.52
CA ILE A 155 -28.48 -13.52 -2.18
C ILE A 155 -29.68 -14.03 -2.96
N VAL A 156 -29.49 -14.27 -4.25
CA VAL A 156 -30.51 -14.80 -5.15
C VAL A 156 -30.14 -16.20 -5.58
N ARG A 157 -30.99 -17.18 -5.29
CA ARG A 157 -30.90 -18.54 -5.82
C ARG A 157 -31.88 -18.68 -6.98
N TYR A 158 -31.40 -19.22 -8.09
CA TYR A 158 -32.22 -19.53 -9.26
C TYR A 158 -32.65 -21.00 -9.26
N ALA A 159 -33.83 -21.29 -9.79
CA ALA A 159 -34.31 -22.64 -10.08
C ALA A 159 -33.73 -23.13 -11.43
N GLU A 160 -33.95 -24.41 -11.75
CA GLU A 160 -33.45 -25.02 -12.99
C GLU A 160 -34.04 -24.37 -14.26
N ASP A 161 -35.25 -23.82 -14.16
CA ASP A 161 -35.92 -23.09 -15.24
C ASP A 161 -35.43 -21.63 -15.39
N GLY A 162 -34.48 -21.19 -14.55
CA GLY A 162 -33.95 -19.83 -14.52
C GLY A 162 -34.82 -18.82 -13.77
N SER A 163 -35.94 -19.23 -13.18
CA SER A 163 -36.75 -18.38 -12.30
C SER A 163 -36.06 -18.14 -10.96
N ILE A 164 -36.42 -17.07 -10.25
CA ILE A 164 -35.89 -16.81 -8.89
C ILE A 164 -36.55 -17.78 -7.92
N ALA A 165 -35.77 -18.73 -7.42
CA ALA A 165 -36.23 -19.72 -6.44
C ALA A 165 -36.30 -19.15 -5.02
N GLU A 166 -35.28 -18.39 -4.63
CA GLU A 166 -35.23 -17.78 -3.29
C GLU A 166 -34.41 -16.49 -3.33
N LYS A 167 -34.88 -15.48 -2.59
CA LYS A 167 -34.15 -14.24 -2.35
C LYS A 167 -33.98 -14.07 -0.84
N ILE A 168 -32.74 -13.95 -0.38
CA ILE A 168 -32.38 -13.78 1.02
C ILE A 168 -31.73 -12.40 1.17
N ASP A 169 -32.37 -11.51 1.91
CA ASP A 169 -31.81 -10.21 2.29
C ASP A 169 -31.29 -10.33 3.73
N GLY A 170 -29.98 -10.20 3.92
CA GLY A 170 -29.36 -10.50 5.22
C GLY A 170 -28.04 -9.79 5.46
N LYS A 171 -27.66 -9.64 6.74
CA LYS A 171 -26.42 -9.01 7.17
C LYS A 171 -25.24 -9.96 6.97
N LEU A 172 -24.24 -9.54 6.19
CA LEU A 172 -23.00 -10.27 6.00
C LEU A 172 -22.19 -10.29 7.29
N LEU A 173 -21.88 -11.48 7.81
CA LEU A 173 -21.12 -11.65 9.06
C LEU A 173 -19.66 -12.06 8.80
N ALA A 174 -19.44 -12.92 7.81
CA ALA A 174 -18.12 -13.44 7.50
C ALA A 174 -17.94 -13.70 6.01
N VAL A 175 -16.71 -13.56 5.53
CA VAL A 175 -16.30 -13.76 4.14
C VAL A 175 -15.14 -14.73 4.13
N GLU A 176 -15.18 -15.70 3.23
CA GLU A 176 -14.12 -16.68 3.06
C GLU A 176 -13.94 -16.96 1.56
N ASN A 177 -12.69 -16.95 1.09
CA ASN A 177 -12.34 -17.24 -0.31
C ASN A 177 -13.15 -16.43 -1.35
N GLY A 178 -13.49 -15.16 -1.03
CA GLY A 178 -14.26 -14.30 -1.91
C GLY A 178 -15.76 -14.63 -2.00
N ARG A 179 -16.31 -15.35 -1.01
CA ARG A 179 -17.74 -15.67 -0.89
C ARG A 179 -18.26 -15.39 0.52
N PRO A 180 -19.58 -15.17 0.70
CA PRO A 180 -20.19 -15.10 2.03
C PRO A 180 -20.06 -16.47 2.72
N SER A 181 -19.41 -16.50 3.89
CA SER A 181 -19.33 -17.71 4.72
C SER A 181 -20.45 -17.75 5.75
N ALA A 182 -20.86 -16.59 6.29
CA ALA A 182 -21.99 -16.48 7.21
C ALA A 182 -22.83 -15.23 6.92
N VAL A 183 -24.15 -15.42 6.83
CA VAL A 183 -25.13 -14.34 6.63
C VAL A 183 -26.26 -14.50 7.62
N LYS A 184 -26.59 -13.45 8.38
CA LYS A 184 -27.76 -13.43 9.26
C LYS A 184 -28.94 -12.83 8.51
N ALA A 185 -29.99 -13.60 8.28
CA ALA A 185 -31.25 -13.12 7.75
C ALA A 185 -32.37 -13.56 8.70
N ASP A 186 -33.27 -12.63 9.03
CA ASP A 186 -34.27 -12.81 10.08
C ASP A 186 -33.63 -13.28 11.40
N ASP A 187 -34.13 -14.38 11.97
CA ASP A 187 -33.60 -15.04 13.16
C ASP A 187 -32.70 -16.24 12.85
N LYS A 188 -32.25 -16.39 11.60
CA LYS A 188 -31.40 -17.51 11.15
C LYS A 188 -30.03 -17.03 10.70
N VAL A 189 -29.01 -17.87 10.94
CA VAL A 189 -27.66 -17.69 10.40
C VAL A 189 -27.43 -18.74 9.33
N TYR A 190 -27.29 -18.29 8.09
CA TYR A 190 -26.98 -19.12 6.93
C TYR A 190 -25.48 -19.27 6.82
N LEU A 191 -25.00 -20.51 6.81
CA LEU A 191 -23.60 -20.85 6.58
C LEU A 191 -23.41 -21.26 5.12
N HIS A 192 -22.39 -20.71 4.48
CA HIS A 192 -22.04 -20.94 3.07
C HIS A 192 -23.24 -20.87 2.11
N PRO A 193 -24.04 -19.78 2.15
CA PRO A 193 -25.20 -19.64 1.28
C PRO A 193 -24.79 -19.69 -0.20
N GLN A 194 -25.54 -20.44 -1.00
CA GLN A 194 -25.32 -20.58 -2.44
C GLN A 194 -26.23 -19.61 -3.20
N GLY A 195 -25.70 -18.99 -4.26
CA GLY A 195 -26.47 -18.09 -5.13
C GLY A 195 -25.64 -16.93 -5.68
N LEU A 196 -26.31 -16.07 -6.44
CA LEU A 196 -25.76 -14.78 -6.87
C LEU A 196 -25.79 -13.81 -5.70
N VAL A 197 -24.63 -13.26 -5.36
CA VAL A 197 -24.50 -12.25 -4.30
C VAL A 197 -24.56 -10.86 -4.91
N ILE A 198 -25.49 -10.05 -4.42
CA ILE A 198 -25.71 -8.67 -4.83
C ILE A 198 -25.37 -7.77 -3.65
N LEU A 199 -24.45 -6.85 -3.87
CA LEU A 199 -24.04 -5.85 -2.89
C LEU A 199 -24.87 -4.57 -3.07
N PRO A 200 -25.22 -3.87 -1.98
CA PRO A 200 -25.82 -2.55 -2.08
C PRO A 200 -24.83 -1.55 -2.70
N GLN A 201 -25.36 -0.49 -3.34
CA GLN A 201 -24.56 0.60 -3.89
C GLN A 201 -23.86 1.42 -2.81
#